data_AF-A0A7X3ZUT2-F1
#
_entry.id   AF-A0A7X3ZUT2-F1
#
_cell.length_a   1.000
_cell.length_b   1.000
_cell.length_c   1.000
_cell.angle_alpha   90.00
_cell.angle_beta   90.00
_cell.angle_gamma   90.00
#
_symmetry.space_group_name_H-M   'P 1'
#
loop_
_entity.id
_entity.type
_entity.pdbx_description
1 polymer ?
#
loop_
_entity_poly.entity_id
_entity_poly.type
_entity_poly.pdbx_seq_one_letter_code
_entity_poly.pdbx_strand_id
1 'polypeptide(L)'
;MIAGGRGRIGVVAALLWLGFGHPAAAELEAARDLMEAGRFEEARAALWPAARSGNAEAEELIGVMYALGLGVEKDEVRAFEWYLRAAMKGHAGAQSGVGWYYEVGTGLVAPDLVRAYMWYVLSAIGGDPDAAISLEEVRKKMTPAQIEHAHDLVDDYRVWLYPFR
;
A
#
# COMPACT_ATOMS: atom_id res chain seq x y z
N MET A 1 -5.18 -72.51 16.85
CA MET A 1 -4.55 -71.31 17.44
C MET A 1 -4.10 -70.41 16.28
N ILE A 2 -4.85 -69.36 15.92
CA ILE A 2 -4.56 -67.92 16.14
C ILE A 2 -3.08 -67.56 15.87
N ALA A 3 -2.63 -66.59 15.08
CA ALA A 3 -3.17 -65.46 14.30
C ALA A 3 -2.13 -65.24 13.14
N GLY A 4 -2.44 -64.73 11.95
CA GLY A 4 -2.96 -63.39 11.68
C GLY A 4 -1.84 -62.34 11.58
N GLY A 5 -1.02 -62.38 10.51
CA GLY A 5 0.03 -61.39 10.24
C GLY A 5 -0.20 -60.63 8.94
N ARG A 6 -1.16 -59.70 8.92
CA ARG A 6 -1.32 -58.73 7.81
C ARG A 6 -0.42 -57.53 8.10
N GLY A 7 0.66 -57.40 7.34
CA GLY A 7 1.50 -56.21 7.29
C GLY A 7 0.69 -55.02 6.81
N ARG A 8 0.77 -53.94 7.57
CA ARG A 8 -0.05 -52.74 7.46
C ARG A 8 0.25 -51.96 6.18
N ILE A 9 -0.82 -51.63 5.48
CA ILE A 9 -0.89 -50.63 4.41
C ILE A 9 -0.46 -49.29 5.03
N GLY A 10 0.60 -48.69 4.49
CA GLY A 10 1.03 -47.34 4.86
C GLY A 10 -0.08 -46.35 4.50
N VAL A 11 -0.68 -45.75 5.52
CA VAL A 11 -1.61 -44.64 5.35
C VAL A 11 -0.77 -43.44 4.90
N VAL A 12 -0.91 -43.05 3.64
CA VAL A 12 -0.44 -41.77 3.14
C VAL A 12 -1.23 -40.70 3.89
N ALA A 13 -0.55 -39.98 4.77
CA ALA A 13 -1.12 -38.84 5.48
C ALA A 13 -1.47 -37.76 4.45
N ALA A 14 -2.76 -37.61 4.17
CA ALA A 14 -3.29 -36.43 3.51
C ALA A 14 -3.11 -35.24 4.46
N LEU A 15 -2.12 -34.40 4.19
CA LEU A 15 -2.01 -33.08 4.81
C LEU A 15 -3.15 -32.22 4.28
N LEU A 16 -4.24 -32.19 5.06
CA LEU A 16 -5.28 -31.17 4.94
C LEU A 16 -4.62 -29.81 5.19
N TRP A 17 -4.50 -29.01 4.13
CA TRP A 17 -4.21 -27.59 4.24
C TRP A 17 -5.43 -26.93 4.89
N LEU A 18 -5.45 -26.89 6.22
CA LEU A 18 -6.33 -26.00 6.97
C LEU A 18 -5.90 -24.56 6.64
N GLY A 19 -6.82 -23.80 6.06
CA GLY A 19 -6.62 -22.39 5.75
C GLY A 19 -6.36 -21.61 7.03
N PHE A 20 -5.09 -21.37 7.32
CA PHE A 20 -4.67 -20.32 8.24
C PHE A 20 -4.58 -19.03 7.43
N GLY A 21 -5.36 -18.03 7.81
CA GLY A 21 -5.08 -16.65 7.39
C GLY A 21 -3.60 -16.36 7.64
N HIS A 22 -2.95 -15.72 6.66
CA HIS A 22 -1.51 -15.45 6.75
C HIS A 22 -1.21 -14.66 8.05
N PRO A 23 -0.18 -15.04 8.82
CA PRO A 23 0.18 -14.34 10.06
C PRO A 23 0.41 -12.84 9.84
N ALA A 24 0.88 -12.47 8.64
CA ALA A 24 1.11 -11.08 8.26
C ALA A 24 -0.15 -10.19 8.29
N ALA A 25 -1.35 -10.71 7.98
CA ALA A 25 -2.57 -9.90 8.00
C ALA A 25 -2.99 -9.55 9.44
N ALA A 26 -2.94 -10.54 10.34
CA ALA A 26 -3.24 -10.34 11.75
C ALA A 26 -2.21 -9.42 12.44
N GLU A 27 -0.94 -9.47 12.00
CA GLU A 27 0.11 -8.58 12.48
C GLU A 27 -0.11 -7.12 12.06
N LEU A 28 -0.65 -6.87 10.86
CA LEU A 28 -1.00 -5.52 10.40
C LEU A 28 -2.22 -4.96 11.12
N GLU A 29 -3.25 -5.78 11.33
CA GLU A 29 -4.44 -5.40 12.10
C GLU A 29 -4.04 -5.00 13.54
N ALA A 30 -3.23 -5.81 14.22
CA ALA A 30 -2.73 -5.48 15.54
C ALA A 30 -1.90 -4.17 15.56
N ALA A 31 -1.13 -3.90 14.51
CA ALA A 31 -0.42 -2.63 14.39
C ALA A 31 -1.36 -1.43 14.20
N ARG A 32 -2.44 -1.58 13.43
CA ARG A 32 -3.48 -0.56 13.28
C ARG A 32 -4.18 -0.28 14.61
N ASP A 33 -4.54 -1.31 15.37
CA ASP A 33 -5.12 -1.17 16.71
C ASP A 33 -4.18 -0.38 17.65
N LEU A 34 -2.87 -0.63 17.56
CA LEU A 34 -1.87 0.13 18.32
C LEU A 34 -1.82 1.60 17.89
N MET A 35 -1.93 1.90 16.59
CA MET A 35 -2.01 3.28 16.09
C MET A 35 -3.29 3.99 16.58
N GLU A 36 -4.44 3.31 16.53
CA GLU A 36 -5.72 3.84 17.03
C GLU A 36 -5.67 4.11 18.54
N ALA A 37 -5.00 3.23 19.30
CA ALA A 37 -4.76 3.40 20.73
C ALA A 37 -3.69 4.46 21.06
N GLY A 38 -3.07 5.11 20.07
CA GLY A 38 -2.01 6.09 20.26
C GLY A 38 -0.66 5.50 20.71
N ARG A 39 -0.49 4.18 20.63
CA ARG A 39 0.72 3.44 21.01
C ARG A 39 1.70 3.39 19.83
N PHE A 40 2.09 4.56 19.34
CA PHE A 40 2.79 4.70 18.06
C PHE A 40 4.18 4.04 18.02
N GLU A 41 4.98 4.10 19.08
CA GLU A 41 6.28 3.42 19.11
C GLU A 41 6.13 1.90 18.95
N GLU A 42 5.11 1.32 19.58
CA GLU A 42 4.82 -0.12 19.51
C GLU A 42 4.23 -0.49 18.15
N ALA A 43 3.33 0.33 17.62
CA ALA A 43 2.81 0.16 16.27
C ALA A 43 3.94 0.16 15.24
N ARG A 44 4.87 1.12 15.34
CA ARG A 44 6.04 1.20 14.45
C ARG A 44 6.92 -0.04 14.57
N ALA A 45 7.17 -0.50 15.80
CA ALA A 45 7.96 -1.70 16.03
C ALA A 45 7.30 -2.94 15.39
N ALA A 46 5.97 -3.05 15.46
CA ALA A 46 5.20 -4.12 14.83
C ALA A 46 5.20 -4.02 13.29
N LEU A 47 5.09 -2.81 12.72
CA LEU A 47 5.09 -2.58 11.27
C LEU A 47 6.46 -2.80 10.62
N TRP A 48 7.54 -2.49 11.34
CA TRP A 48 8.88 -2.38 10.77
C TRP A 48 9.36 -3.63 10.03
N PRO A 49 9.22 -4.86 10.56
CA PRO A 49 9.63 -6.07 9.85
C PRO A 49 8.89 -6.26 8.51
N ALA A 50 7.58 -6.01 8.49
CA ALA A 50 6.75 -6.14 7.29
C ALA A 50 7.09 -5.07 6.25
N ALA A 51 7.23 -3.80 6.67
CA ALA A 51 7.62 -2.70 5.80
C ALA A 51 9.01 -2.95 5.18
N ARG A 52 9.97 -3.43 5.97
CA ARG A 52 11.31 -3.80 5.50
C ARG A 52 11.33 -4.99 4.55
N SER A 53 10.30 -5.83 4.60
CA SER A 53 10.14 -6.98 3.71
C SER A 53 9.31 -6.66 2.46
N GLY A 54 8.94 -5.39 2.27
CA GLY A 54 8.21 -4.94 1.09
C GLY A 54 6.69 -5.15 1.16
N ASN A 55 6.10 -5.33 2.34
CA ASN A 55 4.64 -5.29 2.47
C ASN A 55 4.15 -3.86 2.22
N ALA A 56 3.33 -3.65 1.18
CA ALA A 56 2.92 -2.32 0.75
C ALA A 56 2.04 -1.58 1.76
N GLU A 57 1.19 -2.30 2.50
CA GLU A 57 0.34 -1.72 3.54
C GLU A 57 1.18 -1.26 4.74
N ALA A 58 2.16 -2.07 5.18
CA ALA A 58 3.08 -1.65 6.23
C ALA A 58 3.92 -0.44 5.82
N GLU A 59 4.39 -0.40 4.57
CA GLU A 59 5.13 0.75 4.05
C GLU A 59 4.28 2.02 4.02
N GLU A 60 3.02 1.92 3.62
CA GLU A 60 2.08 3.04 3.64
C GLU A 60 1.89 3.57 5.07
N LEU A 61 1.67 2.68 6.05
CA LEU A 61 1.52 3.07 7.44
C LEU A 61 2.79 3.72 8.02
N ILE A 62 3.98 3.22 7.67
CA ILE A 62 5.24 3.89 8.04
C ILE A 62 5.33 5.28 7.39
N GLY A 63 4.85 5.45 6.16
CA GLY A 63 4.71 6.75 5.50
C GLY A 63 3.82 7.71 6.29
N VAL A 64 2.63 7.25 6.71
CA VAL A 64 1.69 8.01 7.58
C VAL A 64 2.37 8.47 8.85
N MET A 65 3.12 7.57 9.51
CA MET A 65 3.80 7.91 10.76
C MET A 65 4.82 9.03 10.58
N TYR A 66 5.60 9.03 9.50
CA TYR A 66 6.53 10.13 9.20
C TYR A 66 5.80 11.42 8.80
N ALA A 67 4.72 11.34 8.02
CA ALA A 67 3.96 12.52 7.58
C ALA A 67 3.34 13.29 8.75
N LEU A 68 2.89 12.54 9.76
CA LEU A 68 2.15 13.06 10.91
C LEU A 68 3.01 13.18 12.19
N GLY A 69 4.23 12.63 12.20
CA GLY A 69 5.09 12.60 13.39
C GLY A 69 4.57 11.66 14.49
N LEU A 70 3.99 10.51 14.11
CA LEU A 70 3.40 9.54 15.04
C LEU A 70 4.46 8.55 15.51
N GLY A 71 4.97 8.71 16.74
CA GLY A 71 6.03 7.84 17.27
C GLY A 71 7.35 7.93 16.49
N VAL A 72 7.51 8.99 15.70
CA VAL A 72 8.74 9.38 15.00
C VAL A 72 8.74 10.89 14.85
N GLU A 73 9.92 11.48 14.66
CA GLU A 73 10.00 12.88 14.21
C GLU A 73 9.35 13.01 12.84
N LYS A 74 8.52 14.05 12.68
CA LYS A 74 7.85 14.36 11.43
C LYS A 74 8.89 14.63 10.34
N ASP A 75 8.77 13.94 9.20
CA ASP A 75 9.72 14.02 8.09
C ASP A 75 9.00 13.77 6.76
N GLU A 76 8.66 14.86 6.07
CA GLU A 76 7.93 14.83 4.79
C GLU A 76 8.71 14.14 3.66
N VAL A 77 10.05 14.18 3.72
CA VAL A 77 10.92 13.51 2.75
C VAL A 77 10.82 12.01 2.93
N ARG A 78 11.00 11.51 4.16
CA ARG A 78 10.86 10.08 4.44
C ARG A 78 9.45 9.59 4.19
N ALA A 79 8.43 10.36 4.57
CA ALA A 79 7.04 10.02 4.29
C ALA A 79 6.79 9.79 2.80
N PHE A 80 7.22 10.75 1.95
CA PHE A 80 7.11 10.62 0.50
C PHE A 80 7.83 9.38 -0.03
N GLU A 81 9.04 9.08 0.44
CA GLU A 81 9.77 7.88 0.01
C GLU A 81 9.03 6.58 0.35
N TRP A 82 8.45 6.47 1.54
CA TRP A 82 7.69 5.28 1.95
C TRP A 82 6.37 5.15 1.17
N TYR A 83 5.64 6.25 0.99
CA TYR A 83 4.46 6.25 0.13
C TYR A 83 4.79 5.86 -1.29
N LEU A 84 5.89 6.37 -1.86
CA LEU A 84 6.30 6.03 -3.22
C LEU A 84 6.60 4.54 -3.37
N ARG A 85 7.26 3.91 -2.39
CA ARG A 85 7.51 2.46 -2.41
C ARG A 85 6.20 1.66 -2.40
N ALA A 86 5.27 2.01 -1.52
CA ALA A 86 3.96 1.36 -1.44
C ALA A 86 3.14 1.59 -2.72
N ALA A 87 3.13 2.81 -3.25
CA ALA A 87 2.42 3.22 -4.46
C ALA A 87 2.91 2.46 -5.71
N MET A 88 4.22 2.25 -5.81
CA MET A 88 4.83 1.43 -6.88
C MET A 88 4.49 -0.06 -6.80
N LYS A 89 3.82 -0.51 -5.72
CA LYS A 89 3.28 -1.88 -5.61
C LYS A 89 1.77 -1.92 -5.76
N GLY A 90 1.16 -0.82 -6.20
CA GLY A 90 -0.27 -0.74 -6.45
C GLY A 90 -1.12 -0.42 -5.21
N HIS A 91 -0.50 -0.04 -4.08
CA HIS A 91 -1.25 0.32 -2.88
C HIS A 91 -2.00 1.65 -3.08
N ALA A 92 -3.32 1.58 -3.21
CA ALA A 92 -4.16 2.70 -3.62
C ALA A 92 -4.01 3.92 -2.70
N GLY A 93 -4.20 3.76 -1.39
CA GLY A 93 -4.03 4.88 -0.44
C GLY A 93 -2.64 5.54 -0.48
N ALA A 94 -1.60 4.77 -0.81
CA ALA A 94 -0.25 5.32 -0.95
C ALA A 94 -0.09 6.09 -2.26
N GLN A 95 -0.74 5.66 -3.34
CA GLN A 95 -0.82 6.40 -4.60
C GLN A 95 -1.53 7.74 -4.39
N SER A 96 -2.62 7.78 -3.62
CA SER A 96 -3.24 9.04 -3.19
C SER A 96 -2.27 9.91 -2.40
N GLY A 97 -1.51 9.34 -1.47
CA GLY A 97 -0.45 10.04 -0.74
C GLY A 97 0.58 10.69 -1.68
N VAL A 98 1.13 9.93 -2.62
CA VAL A 98 2.09 10.43 -3.63
C VAL A 98 1.45 11.52 -4.51
N GLY A 99 0.19 11.35 -4.92
CA GLY A 99 -0.57 12.35 -5.67
C GLY A 99 -0.65 13.67 -4.92
N TRP A 100 -0.93 13.63 -3.62
CA TRP A 100 -0.97 14.81 -2.76
C TRP A 100 0.38 15.52 -2.64
N TYR A 101 1.49 14.78 -2.52
CA TYR A 101 2.83 15.39 -2.49
C TYR A 101 3.15 16.14 -3.78
N TYR A 102 2.77 15.61 -4.95
CA TYR A 102 2.91 16.32 -6.23
C TYR A 102 1.91 17.47 -6.36
N GLU A 103 0.71 17.38 -5.81
CA GLU A 103 -0.26 18.48 -5.85
C GLU A 103 0.24 19.69 -5.06
N VAL A 104 0.74 19.46 -3.84
CA VAL A 104 1.21 20.52 -2.94
C VAL A 104 2.65 20.94 -3.25
N GLY A 105 3.46 20.03 -3.77
CA GLY A 105 4.89 20.26 -4.01
C GLY A 105 5.71 20.35 -2.73
N THR A 106 5.66 19.28 -1.93
CA THR A 106 6.40 19.16 -0.67
C THR A 106 7.16 17.83 -0.59
N GLY A 107 7.90 17.61 0.50
CA GLY A 107 8.78 16.46 0.67
C GLY A 107 10.01 16.57 -0.24
N LEU A 108 9.99 15.87 -1.38
CA LEU A 108 11.10 15.82 -2.37
C LEU A 108 10.71 16.31 -3.77
N VAL A 109 9.48 16.77 -3.98
CA VAL A 109 8.95 17.08 -5.31
C VAL A 109 8.46 18.51 -5.42
N ALA A 110 8.65 19.12 -6.59
CA ALA A 110 7.99 20.37 -6.95
C ALA A 110 6.52 20.10 -7.30
N PRO A 111 5.63 21.12 -7.22
CA PRO A 111 4.25 20.96 -7.65
C PRO A 111 4.17 20.51 -9.11
N ASP A 112 3.42 19.44 -9.37
CA ASP A 112 3.21 18.85 -10.68
C ASP A 112 1.80 18.24 -10.75
N LEU A 113 0.86 19.01 -11.29
CA LEU A 113 -0.54 18.59 -11.41
C LEU A 113 -0.74 17.40 -12.36
N VAL A 114 0.16 17.21 -13.35
CA VAL A 114 0.08 16.09 -14.29
C VAL A 114 0.39 14.80 -13.54
N ARG A 115 1.47 14.77 -12.75
CA ARG A 115 1.80 13.61 -11.90
C ARG A 115 0.81 13.40 -10.78
N ALA A 116 0.31 14.48 -10.15
CA ALA A 116 -0.73 14.37 -9.13
C ALA A 116 -1.98 13.68 -9.69
N TYR A 117 -2.47 14.14 -10.84
CA TYR A 117 -3.62 13.55 -11.52
C TYR A 117 -3.36 12.07 -11.85
N MET A 118 -2.21 11.74 -12.45
CA MET A 118 -1.84 10.36 -12.77
C MET A 118 -1.91 9.45 -11.54
N TRP A 119 -1.30 9.85 -10.42
CA TRP A 119 -1.31 9.06 -9.19
C TRP A 119 -2.70 8.89 -8.59
N TYR A 120 -3.53 9.93 -8.59
CA TYR A 120 -4.91 9.80 -8.13
C TYR A 120 -5.75 8.89 -9.05
N VAL A 121 -5.51 8.88 -10.38
CA VAL A 121 -6.21 7.95 -11.29
C VAL A 121 -5.80 6.51 -10.99
N LEU A 122 -4.49 6.26 -10.82
CA LEU A 122 -3.99 4.94 -10.45
C LEU A 122 -4.58 4.49 -9.11
N SER A 123 -4.70 5.40 -8.14
CA SER A 123 -5.33 5.14 -6.85
C SER A 123 -6.81 4.73 -6.99
N ALA A 124 -7.57 5.46 -7.81
CA ALA A 124 -8.97 5.13 -8.09
C ALA A 124 -9.11 3.75 -8.77
N ILE A 125 -8.22 3.41 -9.72
CA ILE A 125 -8.14 2.06 -10.33
C ILE A 125 -7.75 1.01 -9.28
N GLY A 126 -6.90 1.39 -8.33
CA GLY A 126 -6.47 0.62 -7.18
C GLY A 126 -7.61 0.27 -6.22
N GLY A 127 -8.65 1.11 -6.16
CA GLY A 127 -9.84 0.93 -5.35
C GLY A 127 -9.98 1.92 -4.18
N ASP A 128 -9.20 3.01 -4.17
CA ASP A 128 -9.38 4.08 -3.18
C ASP A 128 -10.62 4.93 -3.53
N PRO A 129 -11.68 4.92 -2.69
CA PRO A 129 -12.89 5.69 -2.95
C PRO A 129 -12.67 7.21 -2.85
N ASP A 130 -11.67 7.65 -2.08
CA ASP A 130 -11.43 9.08 -1.83
C ASP A 130 -10.63 9.74 -2.96
N ALA A 131 -9.93 8.93 -3.78
CA ALA A 131 -9.16 9.41 -4.92
C ALA A 131 -9.99 10.20 -5.95
N ALA A 132 -11.29 9.88 -6.07
CA ALA A 132 -12.20 10.59 -6.97
C ALA A 132 -12.37 12.08 -6.60
N ILE A 133 -12.36 12.41 -5.31
CA ILE A 133 -12.46 13.78 -4.83
C ILE A 133 -11.20 14.55 -5.21
N SER A 134 -10.03 13.97 -4.95
CA SER A 134 -8.74 14.58 -5.30
C SER A 134 -8.58 14.78 -6.82
N LEU A 135 -9.04 13.81 -7.62
CA LEU A 135 -9.06 13.94 -9.09
C LEU A 135 -9.89 15.13 -9.55
N GLU A 136 -11.08 15.30 -8.98
CA GLU A 136 -11.96 16.42 -9.33
C GLU A 136 -11.29 17.77 -9.02
N GLU A 137 -10.65 17.89 -7.87
CA GLU A 137 -9.99 19.11 -7.45
C GLU A 137 -8.76 19.45 -8.28
N VAL A 138 -7.92 18.46 -8.61
CA VAL A 138 -6.76 18.68 -9.48
C VAL A 138 -7.19 19.00 -10.91
N ARG A 139 -8.18 18.29 -11.45
CA ARG A 139 -8.64 18.49 -12.84
C ARG A 139 -9.12 19.92 -13.10
N LYS A 140 -9.77 20.57 -12.13
CA LYS A 140 -10.22 21.97 -12.21
C LYS A 140 -9.07 22.96 -12.43
N LYS A 141 -7.85 22.61 -12.01
CA LYS A 141 -6.64 23.44 -12.07
C LYS A 141 -5.82 23.18 -13.34
N MET A 142 -6.19 22.19 -14.15
CA MET A 142 -5.43 21.72 -15.31
C MET A 142 -6.00 22.23 -16.64
N THR A 143 -5.12 22.40 -17.62
CA THR A 143 -5.50 22.62 -19.02
C THR A 143 -5.84 21.29 -19.72
N PRO A 144 -6.59 21.31 -20.84
CA PRO A 144 -6.86 20.10 -21.61
C PRO A 144 -5.59 19.34 -22.02
N ALA A 145 -4.52 20.05 -22.42
CA ALA A 145 -3.25 19.43 -22.79
C ALA A 145 -2.55 18.75 -21.60
N GLN A 146 -2.68 19.29 -20.39
CA GLN A 146 -2.15 18.63 -19.19
C GLN A 146 -2.94 17.38 -18.84
N ILE A 147 -4.27 17.39 -19.05
CA ILE A 147 -5.12 16.22 -18.82
C ILE A 147 -4.77 15.12 -19.82
N GLU A 148 -4.61 15.47 -21.11
CA GLU A 148 -4.17 14.54 -22.16
C GLU A 148 -2.83 13.90 -21.80
N HIS A 149 -1.82 14.70 -21.45
CA HIS A 149 -0.52 14.18 -21.03
C HIS A 149 -0.60 13.31 -19.77
N ALA A 150 -1.49 13.65 -18.82
CA ALA A 150 -1.68 12.81 -17.63
C ALA A 150 -2.29 11.45 -18.00
N HIS A 151 -3.19 11.39 -18.98
CA HIS A 151 -3.73 10.12 -19.49
C HIS A 151 -2.64 9.26 -20.14
N ASP A 152 -1.74 9.84 -20.93
CA ASP A 152 -0.60 9.11 -21.50
C ASP A 152 0.24 8.45 -20.39
N LEU A 153 0.55 9.19 -19.32
CA LEU A 153 1.28 8.64 -18.17
C LEU A 153 0.48 7.56 -17.42
N VAL A 154 -0.84 7.73 -17.29
CA VAL A 154 -1.69 6.71 -16.66
C VAL A 154 -1.62 5.42 -17.45
N ASP A 155 -1.71 5.47 -18.78
CA ASP A 155 -1.67 4.29 -19.63
C ASP A 155 -0.32 3.57 -19.52
N ASP A 156 0.79 4.31 -19.49
CA ASP A 156 2.13 3.77 -19.28
C ASP A 156 2.26 3.04 -17.93
N TYR A 157 1.81 3.65 -16.84
CA TYR A 157 1.96 3.11 -15.49
C TYR A 157 0.94 2.01 -15.16
N ARG A 158 -0.29 2.14 -15.66
CA ARG A 158 -1.37 1.19 -15.39
C ARG A 158 -1.00 -0.21 -15.84
N VAL A 159 -0.37 -0.36 -17.00
CA VAL A 159 0.04 -1.66 -17.53
C VAL A 159 1.00 -2.39 -16.57
N TRP A 160 1.89 -1.65 -15.90
CA TRP A 160 2.85 -2.24 -14.97
C TRP A 160 2.24 -2.48 -13.57
N LEU A 161 1.45 -1.55 -13.06
CA LEU A 161 0.87 -1.62 -11.72
C LEU A 161 -0.37 -2.53 -11.63
N TYR A 162 -1.13 -2.63 -12.71
CA TYR A 162 -2.40 -3.35 -12.79
C TYR A 162 -2.52 -4.18 -14.07
N PRO A 163 -1.60 -5.14 -14.33
CA PRO A 163 -1.53 -5.88 -15.59
C PRO A 163 -2.75 -6.74 -15.92
N PHE A 164 -3.64 -6.98 -14.94
CA PHE A 164 -4.82 -7.82 -15.08
C PHE A 164 -6.15 -7.09 -14.78
N ARG A 165 -6.14 -5.74 -14.73
CA ARG A 165 -7.36 -4.92 -14.53
C ARG A 165 -7.67 -4.01 -15.71
#